data_AF-A0A936FFS3-F1
#
_entry.id   AF-A0A936FFS3-F1
#
_cell.length_a   1.000
_cell.length_b   1.000
_cell.length_c   1.000
_cell.angle_alpha   90.00
_cell.angle_beta   90.00
_cell.angle_gamma   90.00
#
_symmetry.space_group_name_H-M   'P 1'
#
loop_
_entity.id
_entity.type
_entity.pdbx_description
1 polymer ?
#
loop_
_entity_poly.entity_id
_entity_poly.type
_entity_poly.pdbx_seq_one_letter_code
_entity_poly.pdbx_strand_id
1 'polypeptide(L)'
;MTAKSAPRATRVGIGVRPSANPHAEAWIRQGDADAVGKGDLYTARLTLDITPAMRARIKVSAFTQGVTVADLLRGLLEREFPSEGTP
;
A
#
# COMPACT_ATOMS: atom_id res chain seq x y z
N MET A 1 -18.20 -37.49 21.74
CA MET A 1 -18.06 -36.03 21.59
C MET A 1 -16.87 -35.59 22.42
N THR A 2 -15.71 -35.30 21.84
CA THR A 2 -14.59 -34.73 22.61
C THR A 2 -13.97 -33.60 21.80
N ALA A 3 -14.31 -32.36 22.15
CA ALA A 3 -13.74 -31.17 21.53
C ALA A 3 -12.31 -30.96 22.06
N LYS A 4 -11.35 -30.84 21.15
CA LYS A 4 -9.95 -30.53 21.43
C LYS A 4 -9.85 -29.03 21.75
N SER A 5 -9.61 -28.69 23.01
CA SER A 5 -9.48 -27.29 23.46
C SER A 5 -8.26 -26.62 22.83
N ALA A 6 -8.43 -25.41 22.29
CA ALA A 6 -7.34 -24.59 21.78
C ALA A 6 -6.43 -24.08 22.94
N PRO A 7 -5.11 -23.90 22.71
CA PRO A 7 -4.20 -23.44 23.75
C PRO A 7 -4.48 -21.98 24.10
N ARG A 8 -4.51 -21.70 25.41
CA ARG A 8 -4.74 -20.37 25.99
C ARG A 8 -3.57 -19.44 25.63
N ALA A 9 -3.85 -18.27 25.06
CA ALA A 9 -2.83 -17.28 24.74
C ALA A 9 -2.13 -16.82 26.03
N THR A 10 -0.85 -17.16 26.17
CA THR A 10 -0.02 -16.74 27.30
C THR A 10 0.19 -15.23 27.23
N ARG A 11 -0.21 -14.52 28.29
CA ARG A 11 0.04 -13.07 28.42
C ARG A 11 1.56 -12.83 28.49
N VAL A 12 2.09 -12.13 27.49
CA VAL A 12 3.48 -11.69 27.44
C VAL A 12 3.65 -10.48 28.38
N GLY A 13 4.61 -10.53 29.30
CA GLY A 13 4.91 -9.42 30.21
C GLY A 13 5.41 -8.18 29.46
N ILE A 14 5.08 -6.98 29.94
CA ILE A 14 5.53 -5.71 29.34
C ILE A 14 7.07 -5.68 29.34
N GLY A 15 7.68 -5.55 28.16
CA GLY A 15 9.13 -5.58 27.95
C GLY A 15 9.69 -6.90 27.42
N VAL A 16 8.90 -7.98 27.38
CA VAL A 16 9.30 -9.25 26.75
C VAL A 16 8.93 -9.20 25.27
N ARG A 17 9.90 -9.47 24.36
CA ARG A 17 9.61 -9.63 22.92
C ARG A 17 8.57 -10.74 22.79
N PRO A 18 7.38 -10.48 22.21
CA PRO A 18 6.40 -11.53 21.95
C PRO A 18 7.09 -12.70 21.23
N SER A 19 6.88 -13.93 21.72
CA SER A 19 7.49 -15.13 21.14
C SER A 19 7.32 -15.08 19.62
N ALA A 20 8.43 -15.17 18.88
CA ALA A 20 8.53 -14.92 17.43
C ALA A 20 7.29 -15.42 16.69
N ASN A 21 6.30 -14.54 16.55
CA ASN A 21 5.02 -14.91 15.95
C ASN A 21 5.29 -14.98 14.45
N PRO A 22 5.17 -16.16 13.81
CA PRO A 22 5.42 -16.30 12.39
C PRO A 22 4.56 -15.36 11.55
N HIS A 23 3.37 -15.01 12.05
CA HIS A 23 2.47 -14.06 11.41
C HIS A 23 2.95 -12.60 11.53
N ALA A 24 3.61 -12.23 12.63
CA ALA A 24 4.19 -10.90 12.78
C ALA A 24 5.43 -10.72 11.90
N GLU A 25 6.30 -11.73 11.85
CA GLU A 25 7.44 -11.77 10.93
C GLU A 25 6.97 -11.79 9.46
N ALA A 26 5.86 -12.49 9.15
CA ALA A 26 5.24 -12.43 7.82
C ALA A 26 4.70 -11.03 7.49
N TRP A 27 4.09 -10.32 8.44
CA TRP A 27 3.65 -8.93 8.23
C TRP A 27 4.81 -7.97 7.97
N ILE A 28 5.92 -8.13 8.70
CA ILE A 28 7.13 -7.32 8.53
C ILE A 28 7.78 -7.62 7.18
N ARG A 29 7.93 -8.90 6.82
CA ARG A 29 8.51 -9.30 5.52
C ARG A 29 7.63 -9.00 4.34
N GLN A 30 6.30 -9.00 4.50
CA GLN A 30 5.38 -8.62 3.42
C GLN A 30 5.61 -7.15 3.00
N GLY A 31 5.79 -6.24 3.96
CA GLY A 31 6.10 -4.84 3.66
C GLY A 31 7.49 -4.63 3.02
N ASP A 32 8.45 -5.48 3.35
CA ASP A 32 9.82 -5.46 2.80
C ASP A 32 9.89 -6.08 1.39
N ALA A 33 9.10 -7.14 1.13
CA ALA A 33 9.01 -7.80 -0.16
C ALA A 33 8.23 -6.97 -1.21
N ASP A 34 7.23 -6.19 -0.79
CA ASP A 34 6.51 -5.22 -1.66
C ASP A 34 7.43 -4.08 -2.15
N ALA A 35 8.58 -3.86 -1.50
CA ALA A 35 9.55 -2.85 -1.92
C ALA A 35 10.47 -3.31 -3.07
N VAL A 36 10.56 -4.61 -3.37
CA VAL A 36 11.53 -5.14 -4.35
C VAL A 36 10.84 -6.14 -5.30
N GLY A 37 9.94 -5.63 -6.13
CA GLY A 37 9.36 -6.36 -7.25
C GLY A 37 9.90 -5.83 -8.58
N LYS A 38 10.65 -6.64 -9.32
CA LYS A 38 11.27 -6.36 -10.63
C LYS A 38 10.30 -5.87 -11.74
N GLY A 39 8.99 -5.80 -11.49
CA GLY A 39 8.00 -5.12 -12.33
C GLY A 39 8.02 -3.59 -12.23
N ASP A 40 8.84 -3.04 -11.32
CA ASP A 40 8.99 -1.62 -10.98
C ASP A 40 10.10 -0.90 -11.78
N LEU A 41 10.76 -1.57 -12.73
CA LEU A 41 11.95 -1.04 -13.44
C LEU A 41 11.69 0.27 -14.22
N TYR A 42 10.43 0.61 -14.49
CA TYR A 42 10.03 1.85 -15.17
C TYR A 42 8.91 2.61 -14.42
N THR A 43 8.68 2.32 -13.14
CA THR A 43 7.68 3.04 -12.34
C THR A 43 8.37 3.80 -11.21
N ALA A 44 8.08 5.11 -11.10
CA ALA A 44 8.63 5.97 -10.06
C ALA A 44 7.54 6.30 -9.03
N ARG A 45 7.88 6.30 -7.74
CA ARG A 45 6.99 6.76 -6.67
C ARG A 45 6.91 8.29 -6.69
N LEU A 46 5.72 8.84 -6.90
CA LEU A 46 5.45 10.27 -6.87
C LEU A 46 4.88 10.68 -5.50
N THR A 47 5.62 11.52 -4.77
CA THR A 47 5.15 12.15 -3.52
C THR A 47 4.88 13.62 -3.79
N LEU A 48 3.70 14.12 -3.40
CA LEU A 48 3.24 15.47 -3.68
C LEU A 48 2.77 16.15 -2.40
N ASP A 49 3.28 17.35 -2.13
CA ASP A 49 2.72 18.23 -1.12
C ASP A 49 1.56 19.02 -1.72
N ILE A 50 0.35 18.73 -1.25
CA ILE A 50 -0.87 19.41 -1.67
C ILE A 50 -1.70 19.80 -0.46
N THR A 51 -2.53 20.83 -0.62
CA THR A 51 -3.44 21.25 0.46
C THR A 51 -4.46 20.14 0.77
N PRO A 52 -4.96 20.04 2.02
CA PRO A 52 -6.00 19.08 2.36
C PRO A 52 -7.27 19.22 1.51
N ALA A 53 -7.63 20.47 1.17
CA ALA A 53 -8.77 20.77 0.30
C ALA A 53 -8.56 20.24 -1.13
N MET A 54 -7.36 20.38 -1.68
CA MET A 54 -7.03 19.83 -3.00
C MET A 54 -7.07 18.30 -2.98
N ARG A 55 -6.50 17.67 -1.94
CA ARG A 55 -6.57 16.20 -1.77
C ARG A 55 -8.00 15.70 -1.69
N ALA A 56 -8.89 16.42 -1.00
CA ALA A 56 -10.31 16.07 -0.92
C ALA A 56 -10.98 16.11 -2.29
N ARG A 57 -10.74 17.18 -3.07
CA ARG A 57 -11.28 17.31 -4.43
C ARG A 57 -10.80 16.20 -5.37
N ILE A 58 -9.50 15.90 -5.35
CA ILE A 58 -8.92 14.80 -6.15
C ILE A 58 -9.57 13.47 -5.79
N LYS A 59 -9.72 13.18 -4.49
CA LYS A 59 -10.36 11.94 -4.02
C LYS A 59 -11.82 11.83 -4.46
N VAL A 60 -12.59 12.91 -4.35
CA VAL A 60 -13.99 12.94 -4.79
C VAL A 60 -14.07 12.70 -6.31
N SER A 61 -13.24 13.37 -7.11
CA SER A 61 -13.22 13.17 -8.56
C SER A 61 -12.88 11.72 -8.95
N ALA A 62 -11.88 11.12 -8.32
CA ALA A 62 -11.49 9.74 -8.55
C ALA A 62 -12.64 8.77 -8.20
N PHE A 63 -13.30 8.98 -7.06
CA PHE A 63 -14.45 8.19 -6.63
C PHE A 63 -15.62 8.28 -7.62
N THR A 64 -16.00 9.49 -8.04
CA THR A 64 -17.09 9.70 -9.01
C THR A 64 -16.80 9.04 -10.36
N GLN A 65 -15.53 8.97 -10.77
CA GLN A 65 -15.10 8.32 -12.01
C GLN A 65 -14.86 6.81 -11.87
N GLY A 66 -14.93 6.25 -10.65
CA GLY A 66 -14.69 4.83 -10.40
C GLY A 66 -13.23 4.38 -10.59
N VAL A 67 -12.27 5.31 -10.54
CA VAL A 67 -10.83 5.03 -10.72
C VAL A 67 -10.05 5.34 -9.43
N THR A 68 -8.82 4.85 -9.32
CA THR A 68 -7.96 5.21 -8.20
C THR A 68 -7.41 6.64 -8.38
N VAL A 69 -7.00 7.26 -7.27
CA VAL A 69 -6.30 8.56 -7.32
C VAL A 69 -5.02 8.46 -8.17
N ALA A 70 -4.31 7.34 -8.09
CA ALA A 70 -3.10 7.12 -8.88
C ALA A 70 -3.41 7.09 -10.38
N ASP A 71 -4.48 6.41 -10.79
CA ASP A 71 -4.87 6.34 -12.21
C ASP A 71 -5.36 7.69 -12.72
N LEU A 72 -6.13 8.44 -11.91
CA LEU A 72 -6.56 9.79 -12.25
C LEU A 72 -5.35 10.71 -12.47
N LEU A 73 -4.37 10.68 -11.55
CA LEU A 73 -3.16 11.48 -11.66
C LEU A 73 -2.29 11.02 -12.83
N ARG A 74 -2.17 9.72 -13.09
CA ARG A 74 -1.44 9.19 -14.25
C ARG A 74 -2.05 9.69 -15.56
N GLY A 75 -3.37 9.59 -15.72
CA GLY A 75 -4.04 10.10 -16.92
C GLY A 75 -3.92 11.63 -17.07
N LEU A 76 -3.84 12.39 -15.98
CA LEU A 76 -3.55 13.83 -16.03
C LEU A 76 -2.12 14.09 -16.53
N LEU A 77 -1.14 13.37 -15.99
CA LEU A 77 0.26 13.50 -16.36
C LEU A 77 0.53 13.05 -17.80
N GLU A 78 -0.10 11.98 -18.27
CA GLU A 78 0.04 11.51 -19.67
C GLU A 78 -0.51 12.50 -20.70
N ARG A 79 -1.56 13.25 -20.33
CA ARG A 79 -2.12 14.31 -21.20
C ARG A 79 -1.21 15.54 -21.27
N GLU A 80 -0.57 15.88 -20.16
CA GLU A 80 0.31 17.05 -20.05
C GLU A 80 1.71 16.76 -20.62
N PHE A 81 2.19 15.52 -20.42
CA PHE A 81 3.48 15.02 -20.88
C PHE A 81 3.25 13.82 -21.81
N PRO A 82 2.73 14.04 -23.03
CA PRO A 82 2.64 12.98 -24.01
C PRO A 82 4.03 12.45 -24.31
N SER A 83 4.17 11.14 -24.48
CA SER A 83 5.43 10.55 -24.94
C SER A 83 5.78 11.13 -26.32
N GLU A 84 6.81 11.95 -26.40
CA GLU A 84 7.31 12.48 -27.67
C GLU A 84 7.62 11.30 -28.60
N GLY A 85 6.83 11.18 -29.67
CA GLY A 85 6.97 10.29 -30.81
C GLY A 85 7.86 9.04 -30.64
N THR A 86 7.24 7.87 -30.57
CA THR A 86 7.85 6.70 -31.21
C THR A 86 7.14 6.51 -32.56
N PRO A 87 7.85 6.55 -33.71
CA PRO A 87 7.30 6.11 -34.99
C PRO A 87 6.93 4.61 -34.96
#